data_AF-A0A9E5L810-F1
#
_entry.id   AF-A0A9E5L810-F1
#
_cell.length_a   1.000
_cell.length_b   1.000
_cell.length_c   1.000
_cell.angle_alpha   90.00
_cell.angle_beta   90.00
_cell.angle_gamma   90.00
#
_symmetry.space_group_name_H-M   'P 1'
#
loop_
_entity.id
_entity.type
_entity.pdbx_description
1 polymer ?
#
loop_
_entity_poly.entity_id
_entity_poly.type
_entity_poly.pdbx_seq_one_letter_code
_entity_poly.pdbx_strand_id
1 'polypeptide(L)'
;MAGGPDASIQRASVEKDASFNIYETWTHLFRNFLIVALVAATTWTIVSGVRYSIKFGSGYLFTPFAELYEKKDDKGRHSLSFEGMEGAPPTQTEEDSAPKPETKAENPKEETHDLTHQAYVIFIVLLGAALIRGLLLRIPSWQSSEGDGMARSLEFFHATYESGDTKKQPRYQQPDFLQAIRRAILTSLTVGSGGSGGIEAPVVPIGECIGAGWSRLFKIPQPDDLRIYQMAGISAAVATLLDAPMTSALFAAEIVYNARILYRPLMYSLIGAIVAYALNNHFLNFEPLFTPRARHFSYSLKEYMEVSAIALICSAPASLGIAFLFKHLKRMIKPFPSVLRPVIGAVCTGAIGLGIWFGLGLEPQHVLGVSEETIIQVMAGEGNPLLKVWWILLLLVVAKAFATGFTLMAGGSAGALVPAMFLGGISGAGIYQTLLVLGYPLEANVAVFVVAGLASALVAVVQVPLAAIAFVMEVFGAAYGPPAIVACVLTYLFARRWKLYTLEAKTP
;
A
#
# COMPACT_ATOMS: atom_id res chain seq x y z
N MET A 1 -28.90 44.94 42.91
CA MET A 1 -27.84 44.09 43.50
C MET A 1 -27.78 42.81 42.70
N ALA A 2 -26.56 42.43 42.32
CA ALA A 2 -26.24 41.40 41.34
C ALA A 2 -26.69 40.00 41.76
N GLY A 3 -27.38 39.29 40.87
CA GLY A 3 -27.50 37.83 40.90
C GLY A 3 -26.70 37.27 39.73
N GLY A 4 -25.48 36.79 40.00
CA GLY A 4 -24.65 36.15 38.98
C GLY A 4 -25.29 34.84 38.48
N PRO A 5 -25.01 34.42 37.24
CA PRO A 5 -25.53 33.16 36.73
C PRO A 5 -24.98 31.98 37.56
N ASP A 6 -25.91 31.10 37.93
CA ASP A 6 -25.74 29.88 38.72
C ASP A 6 -24.47 29.09 38.36
N ALA A 7 -23.57 28.98 39.34
CA ALA A 7 -22.37 28.13 39.31
C ALA A 7 -22.68 26.62 39.15
N SER A 8 -23.96 26.22 39.21
CA SER A 8 -24.41 24.84 38.96
C SER A 8 -24.53 24.53 37.45
N ILE A 9 -24.78 25.52 36.59
CA ILE A 9 -24.90 25.32 35.14
C ILE A 9 -23.51 25.26 34.50
N GLN A 10 -22.54 26.02 35.00
CA GLN A 10 -21.15 25.94 34.54
C GLN A 10 -20.45 24.64 34.95
N ARG A 11 -20.86 23.98 36.05
CA ARG A 11 -20.31 22.66 36.41
C ARG A 11 -20.82 21.54 35.50
N ALA A 12 -22.06 21.63 35.02
CA ALA A 12 -22.64 20.62 34.13
C ALA A 12 -22.12 20.69 32.68
N SER A 13 -21.62 21.84 32.22
CA SER A 13 -21.05 21.98 30.87
C SER A 13 -19.58 21.58 30.78
N VAL A 14 -18.87 21.51 31.91
CA VAL A 14 -17.44 21.13 31.96
C VAL A 14 -17.26 19.61 32.04
N GLU A 15 -18.30 18.85 32.42
CA GLU A 15 -18.24 17.39 32.55
C GLU A 15 -18.44 16.62 31.22
N LYS A 16 -18.65 17.35 30.11
CA LYS A 16 -18.87 16.78 28.76
C LYS A 16 -17.68 16.94 27.81
N ASP A 17 -16.48 17.20 28.33
CA ASP A 17 -15.27 17.01 27.55
C ASP A 17 -14.94 15.52 27.49
N ALA A 18 -15.41 14.88 26.42
CA ALA A 18 -15.20 13.47 26.06
C ALA A 18 -13.74 13.10 25.76
N SER A 19 -12.77 13.88 26.22
CA SER A 19 -11.34 13.64 26.00
C SER A 19 -10.71 12.76 27.07
N PHE A 20 -11.31 12.62 28.27
CA PHE A 20 -10.89 11.66 29.29
C PHE A 20 -11.97 11.49 30.37
N ASN A 21 -12.86 10.50 30.23
CA ASN A 21 -13.53 9.97 31.41
C ASN A 21 -12.58 8.94 32.04
N ILE A 22 -11.72 9.41 32.94
CA ILE A 22 -10.67 8.64 33.65
C ILE A 22 -11.27 7.51 34.53
N TYR A 23 -12.60 7.43 34.64
CA TYR A 23 -13.29 6.40 35.40
C TYR A 23 -13.81 5.25 34.52
N GLU A 24 -13.00 4.77 33.56
CA GLU A 24 -13.21 3.39 33.10
C GLU A 24 -12.96 2.47 34.31
N THR A 25 -14.00 1.77 34.75
CA THR A 25 -13.81 0.71 35.74
C THR A 25 -12.82 -0.31 35.18
N TRP A 26 -11.96 -0.90 36.01
CA TRP A 26 -11.02 -1.95 35.59
C TRP A 26 -11.67 -3.06 34.75
N THR A 27 -12.95 -3.36 35.02
CA THR A 27 -13.77 -4.29 34.24
C THR A 27 -14.01 -3.83 32.81
N HIS A 28 -14.30 -2.55 32.58
CA HIS A 28 -14.48 -1.97 31.24
C HIS A 28 -13.18 -1.96 30.46
N LEU A 29 -12.08 -1.55 31.09
CA LEU A 29 -10.75 -1.51 30.46
C LEU A 29 -10.29 -2.92 30.06
N PHE A 30 -10.42 -3.90 30.98
CA PHE A 30 -10.07 -5.29 30.70
C PHE A 30 -10.94 -5.91 29.60
N ARG A 31 -12.25 -5.66 29.62
CA ARG A 31 -13.18 -6.10 28.57
C ARG A 31 -12.77 -5.52 27.21
N ASN A 32 -12.53 -4.21 27.15
CA ASN A 32 -12.17 -3.53 25.91
C ASN A 32 -10.83 -4.05 25.36
N PHE A 33 -9.84 -4.25 26.23
CA PHE A 33 -8.57 -4.86 25.87
C PHE A 33 -8.75 -6.26 25.27
N LEU A 34 -9.52 -7.14 25.91
CA LEU A 34 -9.77 -8.50 25.41
C LEU A 34 -10.49 -8.51 24.06
N ILE A 35 -11.50 -7.65 23.88
CA ILE A 35 -12.23 -7.56 22.62
C ILE A 35 -11.31 -7.02 21.51
N VAL A 36 -10.48 -6.02 21.81
CA VAL A 36 -9.49 -5.49 20.87
C VAL A 36 -8.48 -6.58 20.46
N ALA A 37 -7.96 -7.37 21.41
CA ALA A 37 -7.06 -8.46 21.12
C ALA A 37 -7.71 -9.53 20.21
N LEU A 38 -8.98 -9.84 20.45
CA LEU A 38 -9.75 -10.78 19.63
C LEU A 38 -10.03 -10.24 18.22
N VAL A 39 -10.41 -8.96 18.12
CA VAL A 39 -10.56 -8.25 16.84
C VAL A 39 -9.24 -8.26 16.07
N ALA A 40 -8.12 -7.98 16.73
CA ALA A 40 -6.81 -7.98 16.10
C ALA A 40 -6.40 -9.38 15.62
N ALA A 41 -6.55 -10.42 16.45
CA ALA A 41 -6.21 -11.79 16.07
C ALA A 41 -7.04 -12.32 14.89
N THR A 42 -8.36 -12.04 14.89
CA THR A 42 -9.22 -12.42 13.76
C THR A 42 -8.92 -11.64 12.50
N THR A 43 -8.64 -10.34 12.63
CA THR A 43 -8.21 -9.50 11.51
C THR A 43 -6.90 -10.00 10.91
N TRP A 44 -5.90 -10.24 11.76
CA TRP A 44 -4.61 -10.79 11.36
C TRP A 44 -4.77 -12.11 10.61
N THR A 45 -5.62 -13.02 11.09
CA THR A 45 -5.86 -14.32 10.44
C THR A 45 -6.39 -14.15 9.01
N ILE A 46 -7.40 -13.29 8.82
CA ILE A 46 -8.01 -13.07 7.50
C ILE A 46 -7.04 -12.33 6.57
N VAL A 47 -6.40 -11.27 7.06
CA VAL A 47 -5.50 -10.43 6.26
C VAL A 47 -4.23 -11.18 5.88
N SER A 48 -3.66 -11.99 6.79
CA SER A 48 -2.53 -12.87 6.48
C SER A 48 -2.89 -13.90 5.42
N GLY A 49 -4.09 -14.46 5.46
CA GLY A 49 -4.58 -15.36 4.41
C GLY A 49 -4.64 -14.69 3.03
N VAL A 50 -5.15 -13.45 2.96
CA VAL A 50 -5.15 -12.65 1.72
C VAL A 50 -3.72 -12.40 1.24
N ARG A 51 -2.84 -11.95 2.13
CA ARG A 51 -1.43 -11.67 1.82
C ARG A 51 -0.70 -12.90 1.29
N TYR A 52 -0.87 -14.05 1.94
CA TYR A 52 -0.25 -15.31 1.51
C TYR A 52 -0.78 -15.76 0.16
N SER A 53 -2.10 -15.68 -0.07
CA SER A 53 -2.69 -15.98 -1.38
C SER A 53 -2.12 -15.11 -2.49
N ILE A 54 -1.88 -13.82 -2.21
CA ILE A 54 -1.31 -12.89 -3.19
C ILE A 54 0.17 -13.18 -3.41
N LYS A 55 0.96 -13.42 -2.35
CA LYS A 55 2.38 -13.79 -2.45
C LYS A 55 2.57 -15.08 -3.24
N PHE A 56 1.74 -16.09 -2.98
CA PHE A 56 1.75 -17.35 -3.72
C PHE A 56 1.44 -17.14 -5.21
N GLY A 57 0.38 -16.39 -5.52
CA GLY A 57 0.02 -16.08 -6.90
C GLY A 57 1.09 -15.25 -7.62
N SER A 58 1.64 -14.23 -6.96
CA SER A 58 2.74 -13.40 -7.47
C SER A 58 3.98 -14.24 -7.77
N GLY A 59 4.40 -15.11 -6.84
CA GLY A 59 5.55 -15.98 -7.04
C GLY A 59 5.33 -16.95 -8.20
N TYR A 60 4.17 -17.61 -8.26
CA TYR A 60 3.85 -18.51 -9.37
C TYR A 60 3.87 -17.80 -10.73
N LEU A 61 3.41 -16.55 -10.80
CA LEU A 61 3.30 -15.81 -12.05
C LEU A 61 4.61 -15.13 -12.47
N PHE A 62 5.38 -14.58 -11.52
CA PHE A 62 6.47 -13.66 -11.82
C PHE A 62 7.87 -14.18 -11.48
N THR A 63 8.03 -15.16 -10.59
CA THR A 63 9.36 -15.70 -10.23
C THR A 63 10.19 -16.14 -11.44
N PRO A 64 9.64 -16.80 -12.47
CA PRO A 64 10.44 -17.16 -13.66
C PRO A 64 11.07 -15.95 -14.36
N PHE A 65 10.45 -14.76 -14.29
CA PHE A 65 11.03 -13.53 -14.84
C PHE A 65 12.06 -12.91 -13.89
N ALA A 66 11.89 -13.04 -12.57
CA ALA A 66 12.82 -12.49 -11.59
C ALA A 66 14.19 -13.21 -11.61
N GLU A 67 14.21 -14.50 -11.94
CA GLU A 67 15.43 -15.31 -12.03
C GLU A 67 16.36 -14.92 -13.19
N LEU A 68 15.88 -14.12 -14.17
CA LEU A 68 16.68 -13.65 -15.32
C LEU A 68 17.94 -12.87 -14.95
N TYR A 69 17.96 -12.23 -13.79
CA TYR A 69 19.06 -11.36 -13.35
C TYR A 69 19.70 -11.82 -12.02
N GLU A 70 19.28 -12.96 -11.46
CA GLU A 70 19.93 -13.60 -10.31
C GLU A 70 20.94 -14.66 -10.78
N LYS A 71 22.25 -14.38 -10.71
CA LYS A 71 23.26 -15.44 -10.91
C LYS A 71 23.46 -16.23 -9.61
N LYS A 72 23.13 -17.53 -9.61
CA LYS A 72 23.58 -18.47 -8.56
C LYS A 72 25.08 -18.75 -8.74
N ASP A 73 25.91 -18.26 -7.82
CA ASP A 73 27.28 -18.75 -7.67
C ASP A 73 27.27 -20.10 -6.92
N ASP A 74 28.04 -21.07 -7.43
CA ASP A 74 28.08 -22.50 -7.05
C ASP A 74 28.51 -22.82 -5.60
N LYS A 75 28.55 -21.82 -4.71
CA LYS A 75 28.93 -21.98 -3.29
C LYS A 75 28.03 -21.28 -2.28
N GLY A 76 26.84 -20.81 -2.68
CA GLY A 76 25.85 -20.25 -1.74
C GLY A 76 26.36 -19.02 -0.98
N ARG A 77 27.33 -18.28 -1.54
CA ARG A 77 27.79 -16.99 -1.05
C ARG A 77 27.64 -15.97 -2.16
N HIS A 78 27.00 -14.85 -1.82
CA HIS A 78 26.81 -13.72 -2.73
C HIS A 78 28.16 -13.08 -3.06
N SER A 79 28.66 -13.33 -4.25
CA SER A 79 29.73 -12.55 -4.88
C SER A 79 29.32 -12.22 -6.30
N LEU A 80 29.40 -10.93 -6.66
CA LEU A 80 29.07 -10.43 -7.99
C LEU A 80 30.38 -10.05 -8.69
N SER A 81 30.76 -10.77 -9.75
CA SER A 81 31.89 -10.38 -10.60
C SER A 81 31.40 -9.62 -11.83
N PHE A 82 31.98 -8.44 -12.03
CA PHE A 82 31.83 -7.59 -13.21
C PHE A 82 32.63 -8.18 -14.37
N GLU A 83 31.99 -8.37 -15.52
CA GLU A 83 32.70 -8.44 -16.80
C GLU A 83 32.01 -7.51 -17.79
N GLY A 84 32.75 -6.49 -18.22
CA GLY A 84 32.32 -5.60 -19.30
C GLY A 84 32.75 -4.15 -19.15
N MET A 85 34.05 -3.87 -19.02
CA MET A 85 34.78 -2.74 -19.62
C MET A 85 36.09 -2.53 -18.84
N GLU A 86 37.20 -3.03 -19.35
CA GLU A 86 38.52 -2.43 -19.10
C GLU A 86 39.50 -2.85 -20.20
N GLY A 87 40.08 -1.86 -20.87
CA GLY A 87 41.19 -2.06 -21.81
C GLY A 87 42.51 -1.86 -21.07
N ALA A 88 43.33 -2.91 -20.99
CA ALA A 88 44.78 -2.85 -20.79
C ALA A 88 45.43 -4.22 -21.18
N PRO A 89 46.67 -4.25 -21.70
CA PRO A 89 47.22 -5.39 -22.45
C PRO A 89 47.85 -6.49 -21.56
N PRO A 90 48.15 -7.69 -22.12
CA PRO A 90 48.40 -8.88 -21.32
C PRO A 90 49.86 -9.01 -20.91
N THR A 91 50.10 -9.55 -19.71
CA THR A 91 51.37 -10.21 -19.40
C THR A 91 51.08 -11.59 -18.80
N GLN A 92 51.79 -12.57 -19.35
CA GLN A 92 51.61 -14.00 -19.21
C GLN A 92 52.05 -14.52 -17.84
N THR A 93 51.34 -15.52 -17.34
CA THR A 93 51.95 -16.65 -16.63
C THR A 93 51.13 -17.91 -16.90
N GLU A 94 51.79 -18.90 -17.49
CA GLU A 94 51.30 -20.27 -17.73
C GLU A 94 51.29 -21.11 -16.44
N GLU A 95 50.70 -22.31 -16.55
CA GLU A 95 50.57 -23.42 -15.59
C GLU A 95 49.37 -23.26 -14.61
N ASP A 96 48.44 -24.21 -14.44
CA ASP A 96 48.51 -25.65 -14.65
C ASP A 96 47.12 -26.28 -14.89
N SER A 97 47.15 -27.45 -15.51
CA SER A 97 46.06 -28.18 -16.16
C SER A 97 45.21 -29.06 -15.20
N ALA A 98 43.88 -28.91 -15.25
CA ALA A 98 42.92 -29.93 -14.82
C ALA A 98 41.58 -29.73 -15.56
N PRO A 99 40.94 -30.78 -16.12
CA PRO A 99 39.70 -30.62 -16.86
C PRO A 99 38.57 -30.27 -15.89
N LYS A 100 38.04 -29.04 -15.99
CA LYS A 100 36.76 -28.69 -15.36
C LYS A 100 35.66 -29.51 -16.04
N PRO A 101 34.69 -30.07 -15.30
CA PRO A 101 33.53 -30.70 -15.91
C PRO A 101 32.76 -29.62 -16.69
N GLU A 102 32.48 -29.89 -17.97
CA GLU A 102 31.60 -29.08 -18.80
C GLU A 102 30.23 -29.00 -18.12
N THR A 103 29.94 -27.86 -17.47
CA THR A 103 28.57 -27.48 -17.18
C THR A 103 27.88 -27.33 -18.53
N LYS A 104 26.88 -28.17 -18.80
CA LYS A 104 26.00 -28.05 -19.97
C LYS A 104 25.58 -26.58 -20.09
N ALA A 105 26.01 -25.91 -21.14
CA ALA A 105 25.44 -24.62 -21.52
C ALA A 105 23.97 -24.88 -21.85
N GLU A 106 23.06 -24.49 -20.94
CA GLU A 106 21.64 -24.44 -21.23
C GLU A 106 21.44 -23.53 -22.45
N ASN A 107 20.66 -24.03 -23.40
CA ASN A 107 20.49 -23.40 -24.69
C ASN A 107 19.69 -22.10 -24.47
N PRO A 108 20.18 -20.90 -24.85
CA PRO A 108 19.44 -19.65 -24.65
C PRO A 108 18.09 -19.59 -25.41
N LYS A 109 17.87 -20.53 -26.35
CA LYS A 109 16.59 -20.74 -27.04
C LYS A 109 15.55 -21.49 -26.20
N GLU A 110 15.97 -22.30 -25.22
CA GLU A 110 15.06 -23.01 -24.30
C GLU A 110 14.54 -22.08 -23.22
N GLU A 111 15.40 -21.26 -22.60
CA GLU A 111 14.99 -20.25 -21.59
C GLU A 111 13.99 -19.22 -22.15
N THR A 112 14.23 -18.72 -23.37
CA THR A 112 13.35 -17.73 -24.01
C THR A 112 11.98 -18.29 -24.40
N HIS A 113 11.91 -19.60 -24.74
CA HIS A 113 10.65 -20.28 -25.03
C HIS A 113 9.82 -20.48 -23.76
N ASP A 114 10.47 -20.80 -22.63
CA ASP A 114 9.80 -21.01 -21.34
C ASP A 114 9.20 -19.70 -20.79
N LEU A 115 9.91 -18.59 -20.91
CA LEU A 115 9.40 -17.26 -20.49
C LEU A 115 8.22 -16.78 -21.34
N THR A 116 8.20 -17.12 -22.63
CA THR A 116 7.07 -16.81 -23.50
C THR A 116 5.84 -17.63 -23.11
N HIS A 117 6.01 -18.90 -22.75
CA HIS A 117 4.94 -19.72 -22.19
C HIS A 117 4.41 -19.12 -20.87
N GLN A 118 5.30 -18.68 -19.99
CA GLN A 118 4.93 -18.02 -18.74
C GLN A 118 4.12 -16.73 -18.97
N ALA A 119 4.45 -15.93 -19.97
CA ALA A 119 3.67 -14.76 -20.36
C ALA A 119 2.22 -15.11 -20.75
N TYR A 120 2.02 -16.24 -21.46
CA TYR A 120 0.67 -16.74 -21.75
C TYR A 120 -0.05 -17.23 -20.50
N VAL A 121 0.65 -17.89 -19.57
CA VAL A 121 0.08 -18.30 -18.28
C VAL A 121 -0.43 -17.08 -17.51
N ILE A 122 0.35 -15.99 -17.43
CA ILE A 122 -0.09 -14.73 -16.81
C ILE A 122 -1.40 -14.24 -17.43
N PHE A 123 -1.49 -14.20 -18.76
CA PHE A 123 -2.69 -13.73 -19.45
C PHE A 123 -3.92 -14.61 -19.17
N ILE A 124 -3.75 -15.93 -19.20
CA ILE A 124 -4.82 -16.90 -18.95
C ILE A 124 -5.32 -16.78 -17.50
N VAL A 125 -4.41 -16.68 -16.53
CA VAL A 125 -4.76 -16.54 -15.10
C VAL A 125 -5.48 -15.22 -14.84
N LEU A 126 -4.99 -14.11 -15.40
CA LEU A 126 -5.65 -12.80 -15.33
C LEU A 126 -7.08 -12.84 -15.88
N LEU A 127 -7.27 -13.45 -17.06
CA LEU A 127 -8.57 -13.58 -17.71
C LEU A 127 -9.51 -14.51 -16.93
N GLY A 128 -9.04 -15.66 -16.49
CA GLY A 128 -9.82 -16.63 -15.72
C GLY A 128 -10.32 -16.02 -14.41
N ALA A 129 -9.44 -15.35 -13.67
CA ALA A 129 -9.81 -14.64 -12.46
C ALA A 129 -10.78 -13.48 -12.74
N ALA A 130 -10.61 -12.76 -13.85
CA ALA A 130 -11.56 -11.73 -14.26
C ALA A 130 -12.96 -12.28 -14.58
N LEU A 131 -13.04 -13.42 -15.26
CA LEU A 131 -14.31 -14.09 -15.55
C LEU A 131 -15.02 -14.48 -14.24
N ILE A 132 -14.31 -15.12 -13.31
CA ILE A 132 -14.85 -15.51 -12.01
C ILE A 132 -15.35 -14.28 -11.25
N ARG A 133 -14.57 -13.20 -11.21
CA ARG A 133 -14.99 -11.92 -10.61
C ARG A 133 -16.26 -11.39 -11.28
N GLY A 134 -16.31 -11.34 -12.61
CA GLY A 134 -17.49 -10.89 -13.35
C GLY A 134 -18.75 -11.70 -13.03
N LEU A 135 -18.61 -13.01 -12.80
CA LEU A 135 -19.72 -13.87 -12.35
C LEU A 135 -20.14 -13.55 -10.90
N LEU A 136 -19.19 -13.39 -9.98
CA LEU A 136 -19.47 -13.01 -8.59
C LEU A 136 -20.18 -11.66 -8.50
N LEU A 137 -19.75 -10.68 -9.30
CA LEU A 137 -20.34 -9.32 -9.33
C LEU A 137 -21.75 -9.27 -9.92
N ARG A 138 -22.29 -10.36 -10.48
CA ARG A 138 -23.74 -10.48 -10.76
C ARG A 138 -24.56 -10.48 -9.48
N ILE A 139 -23.99 -10.96 -8.39
CA ILE A 139 -24.65 -11.07 -7.09
C ILE A 139 -24.50 -9.71 -6.39
N PRO A 140 -25.60 -9.00 -6.05
CA PRO A 140 -25.54 -7.65 -5.46
C PRO A 140 -24.70 -7.57 -4.17
N SER A 141 -24.61 -8.68 -3.45
CA SER A 141 -23.90 -8.79 -2.19
C SER A 141 -22.37 -8.78 -2.32
N TRP A 142 -21.85 -9.03 -3.53
CA TRP A 142 -20.42 -8.96 -3.89
C TRP A 142 -20.03 -7.63 -4.54
N GLN A 143 -20.99 -6.94 -5.16
CA GLN A 143 -20.77 -5.59 -5.69
C GLN A 143 -20.32 -4.61 -4.61
N SER A 144 -20.64 -4.90 -3.34
CA SER A 144 -20.18 -4.07 -2.23
C SER A 144 -18.67 -4.10 -2.00
N SER A 145 -17.99 -5.12 -2.54
CA SER A 145 -16.55 -5.35 -2.41
C SER A 145 -15.74 -4.83 -3.62
N GLU A 146 -16.38 -4.24 -4.64
CA GLU A 146 -15.67 -3.61 -5.78
C GLU A 146 -14.84 -2.39 -5.36
N GLY A 147 -13.71 -2.16 -6.05
CA GLY A 147 -12.81 -1.04 -5.78
C GLY A 147 -12.00 -1.20 -4.50
N ASP A 148 -11.53 -0.08 -3.94
CA ASP A 148 -10.80 -0.06 -2.66
C ASP A 148 -11.75 -0.18 -1.45
N GLY A 149 -12.94 0.41 -1.56
CA GLY A 149 -13.99 0.63 -0.56
C GLY A 149 -13.55 1.21 0.79
N MET A 150 -12.47 2.00 0.79
CA MET A 150 -12.09 2.89 1.88
C MET A 150 -13.24 3.86 2.20
N ALA A 151 -13.77 4.53 1.17
CA ALA A 151 -14.85 5.49 1.31
C ALA A 151 -16.08 4.87 2.00
N ARG A 152 -16.47 3.66 1.60
CA ARG A 152 -17.58 2.93 2.24
C ARG A 152 -17.27 2.55 3.68
N SER A 153 -16.03 2.15 3.99
CA SER A 153 -15.60 1.87 5.36
C SER A 153 -15.75 3.12 6.25
N LEU A 154 -15.37 4.28 5.71
CA LEU A 154 -15.50 5.56 6.40
C LEU A 154 -16.97 5.99 6.54
N GLU A 155 -17.80 5.79 5.52
CA GLU A 155 -19.26 5.99 5.61
C GLU A 155 -19.86 5.13 6.75
N PHE A 156 -19.47 3.86 6.83
CA PHE A 156 -19.90 2.95 7.89
C PHE A 156 -19.42 3.36 9.28
N PHE A 157 -18.19 3.84 9.39
CA PHE A 157 -17.68 4.39 10.64
C PHE A 157 -18.44 5.66 11.03
N HIS A 158 -18.60 6.61 10.11
CA HIS A 158 -19.25 7.89 10.38
C HIS A 158 -20.76 7.78 10.63
N ALA A 159 -21.42 6.76 10.06
CA ALA A 159 -22.81 6.44 10.38
C ALA A 159 -23.05 6.20 11.88
N THR A 160 -22.02 5.83 12.65
CA THR A 160 -22.11 5.70 14.11
C THR A 160 -22.27 7.04 14.83
N TYR A 161 -21.98 8.18 14.19
CA TYR A 161 -22.21 9.53 14.73
C TYR A 161 -23.63 10.06 14.44
N GLU A 162 -24.26 9.57 13.37
CA GLU A 162 -25.57 10.05 12.93
C GLU A 162 -26.71 9.52 13.81
N SER A 163 -26.54 8.33 14.38
CA SER A 163 -27.43 7.86 15.45
C SER A 163 -26.97 8.46 16.78
N GLY A 164 -27.86 9.16 17.48
CA GLY A 164 -27.66 9.48 18.90
C GLY A 164 -27.43 8.23 19.77
N ASP A 165 -27.35 8.39 21.09
CA ASP A 165 -27.05 7.32 22.08
C ASP A 165 -28.17 6.26 22.20
N THR A 166 -28.46 5.62 21.08
CA THR A 166 -29.54 4.67 20.86
C THR A 166 -28.94 3.27 20.80
N LYS A 167 -29.60 2.30 21.43
CA LYS A 167 -29.13 0.89 21.49
C LYS A 167 -29.09 0.19 20.12
N LYS A 168 -29.64 0.79 19.05
CA LYS A 168 -29.70 0.20 17.70
C LYS A 168 -28.86 1.02 16.73
N GLN A 169 -27.56 0.75 16.72
CA GLN A 169 -26.63 1.36 15.78
C GLN A 169 -26.98 0.98 14.33
N PRO A 170 -27.08 1.95 13.39
CA PRO A 170 -27.31 1.67 11.97
C PRO A 170 -26.28 0.70 11.40
N ARG A 171 -25.04 0.76 11.89
CA ARG A 171 -23.94 -0.10 11.48
C ARG A 171 -24.23 -1.60 11.66
N TYR A 172 -24.98 -1.98 12.69
CA TYR A 172 -25.31 -3.39 12.97
C TYR A 172 -26.34 -3.99 11.99
N GLN A 173 -26.97 -3.18 11.15
CA GLN A 173 -27.88 -3.67 10.11
C GLN A 173 -27.13 -4.22 8.89
N GLN A 174 -25.87 -3.85 8.73
CA GLN A 174 -25.02 -4.33 7.64
C GLN A 174 -24.42 -5.71 7.99
N PRO A 175 -24.11 -6.54 6.98
CA PRO A 175 -23.39 -7.80 7.20
C PRO A 175 -21.93 -7.52 7.54
N ASP A 176 -21.51 -7.80 8.78
CA ASP A 176 -20.16 -7.47 9.28
C ASP A 176 -19.10 -8.46 8.77
N PHE A 177 -18.97 -9.63 9.40
CA PHE A 177 -17.97 -10.64 9.04
C PHE A 177 -18.04 -11.11 7.58
N LEU A 178 -19.26 -11.22 7.04
CA LEU A 178 -19.45 -11.71 5.68
C LEU A 178 -18.94 -10.71 4.62
N GLN A 179 -18.99 -9.40 4.88
CA GLN A 179 -18.39 -8.41 3.98
C GLN A 179 -16.87 -8.48 4.01
N ALA A 180 -16.27 -8.68 5.19
CA ALA A 180 -14.84 -8.90 5.33
C ALA A 180 -14.38 -10.11 4.49
N ILE A 181 -15.07 -11.24 4.60
CA ILE A 181 -14.75 -12.48 3.85
C ILE A 181 -14.91 -12.28 2.34
N ARG A 182 -16.02 -11.68 1.89
CA ARG A 182 -16.24 -11.42 0.44
C ARG A 182 -15.14 -10.55 -0.15
N ARG A 183 -14.74 -9.50 0.58
CA ARG A 183 -13.66 -8.62 0.14
C ARG A 183 -12.30 -9.32 0.17
N ALA A 184 -12.02 -10.14 1.18
CA ALA A 184 -10.80 -10.95 1.22
C ALA A 184 -10.68 -11.85 -0.02
N ILE A 185 -11.76 -12.55 -0.38
CA ILE A 185 -11.81 -13.41 -1.57
C ILE A 185 -11.62 -12.58 -2.85
N LEU A 186 -12.37 -11.49 -3.00
CA LEU A 186 -12.32 -10.69 -4.22
C LEU A 186 -10.97 -9.99 -4.42
N THR A 187 -10.31 -9.59 -3.33
CA THR A 187 -8.97 -8.99 -3.35
C THR A 187 -7.92 -10.04 -3.71
N SER A 188 -8.00 -11.23 -3.11
CA SER A 188 -7.11 -12.36 -3.43
C SER A 188 -7.23 -12.75 -4.91
N LEU A 189 -8.46 -12.83 -5.45
CA LEU A 189 -8.69 -13.09 -6.87
C LEU A 189 -8.19 -11.97 -7.78
N THR A 190 -8.22 -10.71 -7.33
CA THR A 190 -7.82 -9.57 -8.16
C THR A 190 -6.31 -9.44 -8.24
N VAL A 191 -5.65 -9.31 -7.09
CA VAL A 191 -4.21 -9.03 -7.02
C VAL A 191 -3.41 -10.33 -7.13
N GLY A 192 -3.89 -11.41 -6.52
CA GLY A 192 -3.22 -12.72 -6.57
C GLY A 192 -3.23 -13.39 -7.95
N SER A 193 -4.09 -12.93 -8.87
CA SER A 193 -4.04 -13.35 -10.29
C SER A 193 -3.14 -12.45 -11.16
N GLY A 194 -2.41 -11.50 -10.56
CA GLY A 194 -1.53 -10.57 -11.27
C GLY A 194 -2.17 -9.23 -11.63
N GLY A 195 -3.41 -8.96 -11.20
CA GLY A 195 -4.06 -7.66 -11.41
C GLY A 195 -3.27 -6.54 -10.73
N SER A 196 -3.08 -5.42 -11.43
CA SER A 196 -2.31 -4.29 -10.89
C SER A 196 -3.07 -3.58 -9.78
N GLY A 197 -2.47 -3.50 -8.58
CA GLY A 197 -3.04 -2.78 -7.45
C GLY A 197 -2.38 -3.17 -6.12
N GLY A 198 -2.67 -2.39 -5.08
CA GLY A 198 -2.21 -2.65 -3.71
C GLY A 198 -3.22 -3.47 -2.90
N ILE A 199 -2.80 -3.95 -1.73
CA ILE A 199 -3.65 -4.77 -0.84
C ILE A 199 -4.09 -3.98 0.40
N GLU A 200 -3.49 -2.81 0.61
CA GLU A 200 -3.53 -2.02 1.84
C GLU A 200 -4.87 -1.31 2.01
N ALA A 201 -5.46 -0.85 0.90
CA ALA A 201 -6.77 -0.18 0.97
C ALA A 201 -7.93 -1.16 1.20
N PRO A 202 -8.00 -2.34 0.52
CA PRO A 202 -9.06 -3.31 0.78
C PRO A 202 -9.04 -3.95 2.18
N VAL A 203 -7.90 -3.96 2.88
CA VAL A 203 -7.85 -4.54 4.25
C VAL A 203 -8.42 -3.62 5.32
N VAL A 204 -8.50 -2.32 5.08
CA VAL A 204 -9.17 -1.37 5.98
C VAL A 204 -10.64 -1.73 6.21
N PRO A 205 -11.50 -1.87 5.17
CA PRO A 205 -12.87 -2.33 5.37
C PRO A 205 -12.96 -3.76 5.91
N ILE A 206 -11.96 -4.64 5.66
CA ILE A 206 -11.91 -5.96 6.30
C ILE A 206 -11.78 -5.79 7.82
N GLY A 207 -10.80 -5.01 8.28
CA GLY A 207 -10.58 -4.72 9.70
C GLY A 207 -11.76 -4.00 10.35
N GLU A 208 -12.32 -2.99 9.69
CA GLU A 208 -13.51 -2.27 10.14
C GLU A 208 -14.70 -3.21 10.35
N CYS A 209 -14.98 -4.08 9.37
CA CYS A 209 -16.07 -5.03 9.43
C CYS A 209 -15.87 -6.10 10.51
N ILE A 210 -14.64 -6.53 10.77
CA ILE A 210 -14.34 -7.47 11.86
C ILE A 210 -14.57 -6.80 13.22
N GLY A 211 -14.10 -5.55 13.38
CA GLY A 211 -14.37 -4.75 14.58
C GLY A 211 -15.87 -4.58 14.83
N ALA A 212 -16.63 -4.20 13.81
CA ALA A 212 -18.09 -4.08 13.90
C ALA A 212 -18.78 -5.42 14.20
N GLY A 213 -18.30 -6.52 13.62
CA GLY A 213 -18.86 -7.86 13.81
C GLY A 213 -18.72 -8.35 15.24
N TRP A 214 -17.54 -8.19 15.84
CA TRP A 214 -17.33 -8.51 17.26
C TRP A 214 -18.15 -7.60 18.18
N SER A 215 -18.24 -6.31 17.85
CA SER A 215 -19.08 -5.36 18.59
C SER A 215 -20.54 -5.79 18.62
N ARG A 216 -21.06 -6.22 17.46
CA ARG A 216 -22.42 -6.73 17.32
C ARG A 216 -22.63 -8.03 18.10
N LEU A 217 -21.67 -8.96 18.04
CA LEU A 217 -21.75 -10.25 18.72
C LEU A 217 -21.78 -10.09 20.25
N PHE A 218 -20.93 -9.21 20.79
CA PHE A 218 -20.91 -8.87 22.21
C PHE A 218 -21.98 -7.84 22.62
N LYS A 219 -22.85 -7.43 21.69
CA LYS A 219 -23.95 -6.47 21.92
C LYS A 219 -23.47 -5.19 22.59
N ILE A 220 -22.37 -4.64 22.10
CA ILE A 220 -21.76 -3.43 22.65
C ILE A 220 -22.74 -2.25 22.50
N PRO A 221 -23.19 -1.65 23.63
CA PRO A 221 -24.23 -0.65 23.61
C PRO A 221 -23.71 0.74 23.24
N GLN A 222 -22.47 1.05 23.61
CA GLN A 222 -21.88 2.38 23.45
C GLN A 222 -21.26 2.53 22.05
N PRO A 223 -21.68 3.54 21.26
CA PRO A 223 -21.09 3.80 19.95
C PRO A 223 -19.59 4.12 20.01
N ASP A 224 -19.10 4.72 21.09
CA ASP A 224 -17.66 5.00 21.24
C ASP A 224 -16.81 3.74 21.35
N ASP A 225 -17.31 2.71 22.06
CA ASP A 225 -16.64 1.40 22.13
C ASP A 225 -16.66 0.70 20.76
N LEU A 226 -17.79 0.78 20.03
CA LEU A 226 -17.87 0.28 18.64
C LEU A 226 -16.80 0.91 17.75
N ARG A 227 -16.64 2.24 17.82
CA ARG A 227 -15.61 2.97 17.07
C ARG A 227 -14.19 2.54 17.45
N ILE A 228 -13.95 2.29 18.75
CA ILE A 228 -12.68 1.73 19.24
C ILE A 228 -12.39 0.39 18.54
N TYR A 229 -13.35 -0.53 18.50
CA TYR A 229 -13.14 -1.84 17.91
C TYR A 229 -13.00 -1.80 16.39
N GLN A 230 -13.77 -0.95 15.69
CA GLN A 230 -13.61 -0.71 14.25
C GLN A 230 -12.21 -0.17 13.92
N MET A 231 -11.76 0.84 14.66
CA MET A 231 -10.45 1.48 14.44
C MET A 231 -9.29 0.53 14.81
N ALA A 232 -9.43 -0.24 15.89
CA ALA A 232 -8.46 -1.27 16.24
C ALA A 232 -8.38 -2.39 15.19
N GLY A 233 -9.49 -2.78 14.58
CA GLY A 233 -9.51 -3.69 13.44
C GLY A 233 -8.80 -3.13 12.21
N ILE A 234 -9.05 -1.87 11.85
CA ILE A 234 -8.32 -1.18 10.77
C ILE A 234 -6.82 -1.17 11.07
N SER A 235 -6.43 -0.80 12.28
CA SER A 235 -5.03 -0.75 12.72
C SER A 235 -4.37 -2.12 12.66
N ALA A 236 -5.02 -3.17 13.18
CA ALA A 236 -4.51 -4.54 13.11
C ALA A 236 -4.36 -5.03 11.65
N ALA A 237 -5.30 -4.69 10.78
CA ALA A 237 -5.24 -5.04 9.36
C ALA A 237 -4.02 -4.43 8.68
N VAL A 238 -3.77 -3.14 8.90
CA VAL A 238 -2.62 -2.43 8.31
C VAL A 238 -1.30 -2.90 8.93
N ALA A 239 -1.25 -3.13 10.25
CA ALA A 239 -0.08 -3.70 10.94
C ALA A 239 0.30 -5.08 10.39
N THR A 240 -0.68 -5.93 10.07
CA THR A 240 -0.45 -7.25 9.49
C THR A 240 0.31 -7.18 8.16
N LEU A 241 0.10 -6.10 7.38
CA LEU A 241 0.73 -5.91 6.08
C LEU A 241 2.09 -5.24 6.17
N LEU A 242 2.14 -4.10 6.86
CA LEU A 242 3.30 -3.21 6.88
C LEU A 242 4.32 -3.59 7.96
N ASP A 243 3.91 -4.39 8.94
CA ASP A 243 4.69 -4.71 10.14
C ASP A 243 5.18 -3.45 10.89
N ALA A 244 4.35 -2.42 10.82
CA ALA A 244 4.65 -1.06 11.26
C ALA A 244 3.52 -0.60 12.23
N PRO A 245 3.61 -0.94 13.53
CA PRO A 245 2.49 -0.80 14.45
C PRO A 245 2.16 0.66 14.82
N MET A 246 3.15 1.57 14.90
CA MET A 246 2.82 2.99 15.11
C MET A 246 2.18 3.58 13.86
N THR A 247 2.72 3.22 12.70
CA THR A 247 2.19 3.64 11.40
C THR A 247 0.73 3.24 11.25
N SER A 248 0.40 1.98 11.54
CA SER A 248 -0.97 1.47 11.36
C SER A 248 -1.97 2.15 12.30
N ALA A 249 -1.58 2.43 13.54
CA ALA A 249 -2.44 3.09 14.52
C ALA A 249 -2.68 4.57 14.16
N LEU A 250 -1.63 5.29 13.74
CA LEU A 250 -1.75 6.66 13.25
C LEU A 250 -2.55 6.72 11.96
N PHE A 251 -2.34 5.77 11.05
CA PHE A 251 -3.10 5.66 9.82
C PHE A 251 -4.59 5.49 10.10
N ALA A 252 -4.95 4.53 10.98
CA ALA A 252 -6.34 4.32 11.39
C ALA A 252 -6.95 5.57 12.03
N ALA A 253 -6.16 6.34 12.80
CA ALA A 253 -6.63 7.56 13.43
C ALA A 253 -6.89 8.68 12.42
N GLU A 254 -5.90 9.01 11.59
CA GLU A 254 -6.00 10.12 10.64
C GLU A 254 -7.06 9.87 9.57
N ILE A 255 -7.20 8.62 9.11
CA ILE A 255 -8.14 8.31 8.02
C ILE A 255 -9.58 8.36 8.46
N VAL A 256 -9.86 7.92 9.69
CA VAL A 256 -11.19 7.84 10.26
C VAL A 256 -11.66 9.19 10.79
N TYR A 257 -10.76 10.01 11.33
CA TYR A 257 -11.10 11.28 11.97
C TYR A 257 -10.71 12.52 11.16
N ASN A 258 -10.22 12.33 9.93
CA ASN A 258 -9.93 13.38 8.96
C ASN A 258 -9.16 14.57 9.59
N ALA A 259 -7.92 14.29 10.03
CA ALA A 259 -7.00 15.22 10.70
C ALA A 259 -7.29 15.59 12.18
N ARG A 260 -8.18 14.86 12.87
CA ARG A 260 -8.26 14.87 14.35
C ARG A 260 -7.73 13.54 14.90
N ILE A 261 -7.08 13.56 16.06
CA ILE A 261 -6.62 12.33 16.73
C ILE A 261 -7.27 12.28 18.10
N LEU A 262 -8.13 11.29 18.32
CA LEU A 262 -8.69 11.00 19.64
C LEU A 262 -7.78 10.02 20.38
N TYR A 263 -7.32 10.41 21.56
CA TYR A 263 -6.31 9.66 22.30
C TYR A 263 -6.80 8.26 22.71
N ARG A 264 -8.02 8.14 23.26
CA ARG A 264 -8.57 6.84 23.71
C ARG A 264 -8.67 5.82 22.56
N PRO A 265 -9.32 6.09 21.41
CA PRO A 265 -9.30 5.20 20.26
C PRO A 265 -7.90 4.91 19.70
N LEU A 266 -6.98 5.89 19.72
CA LEU A 266 -5.59 5.68 19.30
C LEU A 266 -4.88 4.65 20.18
N MET A 267 -5.02 4.72 21.51
CA MET A 267 -4.37 3.77 22.43
C MET A 267 -4.84 2.33 22.21
N TYR A 268 -6.16 2.12 22.03
CA TYR A 268 -6.68 0.80 21.68
C TYR A 268 -6.27 0.34 20.28
N SER A 269 -6.08 1.27 19.35
CA SER A 269 -5.56 0.96 18.02
C SER A 269 -4.10 0.54 18.03
N LEU A 270 -3.27 1.10 18.92
CA LEU A 270 -1.91 0.63 19.17
C LEU A 270 -1.90 -0.79 19.76
N ILE A 271 -2.83 -1.10 20.67
CA ILE A 271 -2.99 -2.47 21.19
C ILE A 271 -3.36 -3.43 20.05
N GLY A 272 -4.32 -3.06 19.19
CA GLY A 272 -4.67 -3.88 18.03
C GLY A 272 -3.50 -4.10 17.07
N ALA A 273 -2.73 -3.03 16.82
CA ALA A 273 -1.53 -3.09 15.98
C ALA A 273 -0.46 -4.03 16.55
N ILE A 274 -0.13 -3.89 17.84
CA ILE A 274 0.96 -4.68 18.45
C ILE A 274 0.58 -6.16 18.56
N VAL A 275 -0.71 -6.48 18.73
CA VAL A 275 -1.18 -7.88 18.68
C VAL A 275 -0.96 -8.47 17.28
N ALA A 276 -1.35 -7.75 16.22
CA ALA A 276 -1.11 -8.21 14.85
C ALA A 276 0.40 -8.34 14.54
N TYR A 277 1.20 -7.37 14.97
CA TYR A 277 2.66 -7.38 14.84
C TYR A 277 3.29 -8.59 15.56
N ALA A 278 2.88 -8.86 16.81
CA ALA A 278 3.36 -10.01 17.57
C ALA A 278 3.00 -11.34 16.87
N LEU A 279 1.80 -11.44 16.28
CA LEU A 279 1.37 -12.62 15.52
C LEU A 279 2.17 -12.77 14.21
N ASN A 280 2.45 -11.68 13.50
CA ASN A 280 3.35 -11.68 12.34
C ASN A 280 4.72 -12.28 12.69
N ASN A 281 5.35 -11.77 13.75
CA ASN A 281 6.68 -12.23 14.15
C ASN A 281 6.67 -13.67 14.67
N HIS A 282 5.61 -14.09 15.36
CA HIS A 282 5.52 -15.45 15.89
C HIS A 282 5.27 -16.50 14.80
N PHE A 283 4.40 -16.22 13.82
CA PHE A 283 3.95 -17.21 12.86
C PHE A 283 4.56 -17.07 11.46
N LEU A 284 4.92 -15.86 11.05
CA LEU A 284 5.35 -15.58 9.67
C LEU A 284 6.85 -15.30 9.55
N ASN A 285 7.58 -15.19 10.67
CA ASN A 285 9.00 -14.77 10.71
C ASN A 285 9.24 -13.57 9.79
N PHE A 286 8.47 -12.50 10.00
CA PHE A 286 8.44 -11.35 9.10
C PHE A 286 9.83 -10.72 8.98
N GLU A 287 10.32 -10.57 7.75
CA GLU A 287 11.52 -9.80 7.45
C GLU A 287 11.12 -8.38 7.01
N PRO A 288 11.84 -7.32 7.44
CA PRO A 288 11.54 -5.95 7.06
C PRO A 288 11.39 -5.81 5.55
N LEU A 289 10.28 -5.21 5.12
CA LEU A 289 9.94 -5.09 3.70
C LEU A 289 10.94 -4.23 2.91
N PHE A 290 11.63 -3.34 3.60
CA PHE A 290 12.72 -2.52 3.09
C PHE A 290 13.90 -2.58 4.05
N THR A 291 15.09 -2.89 3.55
CA THR A 291 16.36 -2.79 4.29
C THR A 291 17.23 -1.72 3.64
N PRO A 292 16.86 -0.43 3.72
CA PRO A 292 17.66 0.61 3.10
C PRO A 292 19.04 0.67 3.75
N ARG A 293 20.06 1.03 2.96
CA ARG A 293 21.42 1.20 3.48
C ARG A 293 21.42 2.25 4.58
N ALA A 294 22.16 1.94 5.65
CA ALA A 294 22.37 2.85 6.76
C ALA A 294 22.90 4.19 6.24
N ARG A 295 22.24 5.28 6.64
CA ARG A 295 22.59 6.65 6.26
C ARG A 295 22.79 7.49 7.52
N HIS A 296 23.72 8.44 7.45
CA HIS A 296 23.90 9.41 8.53
C HIS A 296 22.70 10.35 8.65
N PHE A 297 22.40 10.78 9.87
CA PHE A 297 21.31 11.72 10.17
C PHE A 297 21.54 13.16 9.66
N SER A 298 22.70 13.43 9.06
CA SER A 298 23.07 14.74 8.53
C SER A 298 22.57 14.91 7.10
N TYR A 299 21.79 15.96 6.86
CA TYR A 299 21.33 16.38 5.53
C TYR A 299 21.75 17.81 5.26
N SER A 300 22.24 18.08 4.06
CA SER A 300 22.56 19.44 3.65
C SER A 300 21.28 20.22 3.30
N LEU A 301 21.33 21.55 3.39
CA LEU A 301 20.19 22.39 2.97
C LEU A 301 19.79 22.12 1.52
N LYS A 302 20.77 21.82 0.67
CA LYS A 302 20.58 21.49 -0.74
C LYS A 302 19.73 20.22 -0.91
N GLU A 303 19.99 19.17 -0.14
CA GLU A 303 19.21 17.93 -0.19
C GLU A 303 17.75 18.14 0.24
N TYR A 304 17.51 18.96 1.27
CA TYR A 304 16.15 19.32 1.66
C TYR A 304 15.40 20.08 0.55
N MET A 305 16.08 20.98 -0.16
CA MET A 305 15.48 21.72 -1.27
C MET A 305 15.15 20.80 -2.45
N GLU A 306 16.04 19.87 -2.80
CA GLU A 306 15.82 18.88 -3.86
C GLU A 306 14.62 17.98 -3.55
N VAL A 307 14.58 17.41 -2.34
CA VAL A 307 13.46 16.59 -1.86
C VAL A 307 12.14 17.35 -1.90
N SER A 308 12.15 18.61 -1.44
CA SER A 308 10.96 19.47 -1.43
C SER A 308 10.45 19.75 -2.84
N ALA A 309 11.36 20.05 -3.78
CA ALA A 309 11.01 20.29 -5.17
C ALA A 309 10.37 19.05 -5.82
N ILE A 310 10.92 17.86 -5.57
CA ILE A 310 10.42 16.60 -6.13
C ILE A 310 9.05 16.23 -5.58
N ALA A 311 8.87 16.41 -4.27
CA ALA A 311 7.59 16.17 -3.61
C ALA A 311 6.49 17.03 -4.25
N LEU A 312 6.73 18.32 -4.43
CA LEU A 312 5.73 19.28 -4.91
C LEU A 312 5.51 19.27 -6.42
N ILE A 313 6.57 19.14 -7.22
CA ILE A 313 6.50 19.35 -8.68
C ILE A 313 6.16 18.05 -9.41
N CYS A 314 6.56 16.91 -8.88
CA CYS A 314 6.44 15.64 -9.59
C CYS A 314 5.61 14.61 -8.85
N SER A 315 5.97 14.28 -7.61
CA SER A 315 5.38 13.14 -6.90
C SER A 315 3.94 13.40 -6.49
N ALA A 316 3.64 14.58 -5.93
CA ALA A 316 2.28 14.96 -5.59
C ALA A 316 1.38 15.14 -6.83
N PRO A 317 1.78 15.86 -7.90
CA PRO A 317 0.95 15.99 -9.10
C PRO A 317 0.72 14.67 -9.84
N ALA A 318 1.75 13.82 -9.97
CA ALA A 318 1.61 12.49 -10.57
C ALA A 318 0.55 11.66 -9.83
N SER A 319 0.58 11.71 -8.49
CA SER A 319 -0.34 10.96 -7.64
C SER A 319 -1.77 11.54 -7.65
N LEU A 320 -1.90 12.86 -7.71
CA LEU A 320 -3.21 13.53 -7.85
C LEU A 320 -3.83 13.27 -9.24
N GLY A 321 -3.00 13.15 -10.28
CA GLY A 321 -3.43 12.82 -11.64
C GLY A 321 -4.15 11.48 -11.75
N ILE A 322 -3.84 10.52 -10.86
CA ILE A 322 -4.49 9.19 -10.81
C ILE A 322 -6.00 9.32 -10.67
N ALA A 323 -6.48 10.23 -9.81
CA ALA A 323 -7.92 10.38 -9.57
C ALA A 323 -8.66 10.85 -10.83
N PHE A 324 -8.05 11.75 -11.60
CA PHE A 324 -8.59 12.20 -12.88
C PHE A 324 -8.60 11.07 -13.91
N LEU A 325 -7.50 10.33 -14.02
CA LEU A 325 -7.38 9.17 -14.91
C LEU A 325 -8.46 8.12 -14.58
N PHE A 326 -8.61 7.75 -13.31
CA PHE A 326 -9.57 6.74 -12.87
C PHE A 326 -11.01 7.18 -13.16
N LYS A 327 -11.33 8.47 -12.94
CA LYS A 327 -12.63 9.02 -13.30
C LYS A 327 -12.91 8.90 -14.80
N HIS A 328 -11.90 9.14 -15.64
CA HIS A 328 -12.02 8.99 -17.09
C HIS A 328 -12.21 7.52 -17.49
N LEU A 329 -11.36 6.62 -17.01
CA LEU A 329 -11.46 5.17 -17.26
C LEU A 329 -12.78 4.58 -16.78
N LYS A 330 -13.28 5.01 -15.61
CA LYS A 330 -14.60 4.59 -15.11
C LYS A 330 -15.72 4.97 -16.06
N ARG A 331 -15.69 6.17 -16.65
CA ARG A 331 -16.69 6.60 -17.64
C ARG A 331 -16.63 5.76 -18.91
N MET A 332 -15.44 5.35 -19.34
CA MET A 332 -15.25 4.49 -20.51
C MET A 332 -15.74 3.05 -20.27
N ILE A 333 -15.53 2.50 -19.07
CA ILE A 333 -15.83 1.10 -18.75
C ILE A 333 -17.28 0.90 -18.26
N LYS A 334 -17.87 1.91 -17.60
CA LYS A 334 -19.23 1.85 -17.05
C LYS A 334 -20.33 1.38 -18.03
N PRO A 335 -20.32 1.74 -19.32
CA PRO A 335 -21.34 1.30 -20.29
C PRO A 335 -21.41 -0.21 -20.47
N PHE A 336 -20.32 -0.94 -20.22
CA PHE A 336 -20.30 -2.39 -20.39
C PHE A 336 -21.07 -3.11 -19.27
N PRO A 337 -21.64 -4.31 -19.53
CA PRO A 337 -22.27 -5.14 -18.50
C PRO A 337 -21.30 -5.51 -17.37
N SER A 338 -21.79 -5.64 -16.14
CA SER A 338 -20.98 -5.91 -14.93
C SER A 338 -20.07 -7.14 -15.06
N VAL A 339 -20.45 -8.12 -15.86
CA VAL A 339 -19.70 -9.37 -16.11
C VAL A 339 -18.53 -9.16 -17.05
N LEU A 340 -18.72 -8.28 -18.05
CA LEU A 340 -17.73 -8.04 -19.10
C LEU A 340 -16.69 -7.01 -18.65
N ARG A 341 -17.05 -6.11 -17.71
CA ARG A 341 -16.12 -5.09 -17.20
C ARG A 341 -14.81 -5.71 -16.69
N PRO A 342 -14.80 -6.72 -15.77
CA PRO A 342 -13.55 -7.31 -15.30
C PRO A 342 -12.71 -7.90 -16.41
N VAL A 343 -13.33 -8.52 -17.40
CA VAL A 343 -12.64 -9.14 -18.54
C VAL A 343 -11.95 -8.08 -19.38
N ILE A 344 -12.65 -6.98 -19.72
CA ILE A 344 -12.06 -5.84 -20.43
C ILE A 344 -10.89 -5.26 -19.63
N GLY A 345 -11.07 -5.07 -18.32
CA GLY A 345 -10.00 -4.60 -17.45
C GLY A 345 -8.77 -5.51 -17.48
N ALA A 346 -8.96 -6.83 -17.39
CA ALA A 346 -7.87 -7.80 -17.45
C ALA A 346 -7.17 -7.84 -18.81
N VAL A 347 -7.91 -7.74 -19.93
CA VAL A 347 -7.31 -7.64 -21.26
C VAL A 347 -6.45 -6.38 -21.37
N CYS A 348 -6.96 -5.22 -20.96
CA CYS A 348 -6.21 -3.96 -21.02
C CYS A 348 -4.99 -3.99 -20.08
N THR A 349 -5.15 -4.44 -18.84
CA THR A 349 -4.04 -4.56 -17.87
C THR A 349 -2.98 -5.54 -18.36
N GLY A 350 -3.39 -6.71 -18.85
CA GLY A 350 -2.48 -7.71 -19.40
C GLY A 350 -1.75 -7.21 -20.64
N ALA A 351 -2.44 -6.51 -21.54
CA ALA A 351 -1.83 -5.92 -22.73
C ALA A 351 -0.76 -4.88 -22.40
N ILE A 352 -0.94 -4.08 -21.35
CA ILE A 352 0.08 -3.12 -20.89
C ILE A 352 1.30 -3.87 -20.33
N GLY A 353 1.08 -4.78 -19.36
CA GLY A 353 2.18 -5.48 -18.68
C GLY A 353 2.98 -6.37 -19.64
N LEU A 354 2.28 -7.20 -20.43
CA LEU A 354 2.93 -8.10 -21.38
C LEU A 354 3.46 -7.35 -22.62
N GLY A 355 2.82 -6.26 -23.02
CA GLY A 355 3.31 -5.42 -24.12
C GLY A 355 4.65 -4.75 -23.78
N ILE A 356 4.85 -4.34 -22.53
CA ILE A 356 6.14 -3.82 -22.04
C ILE A 356 7.20 -4.91 -22.04
N TRP A 357 6.85 -6.13 -21.60
CA TRP A 357 7.76 -7.28 -21.68
C TRP A 357 8.18 -7.60 -23.11
N PHE A 358 7.24 -7.81 -24.04
CA PHE A 358 7.57 -8.16 -25.43
C PHE A 358 8.23 -7.02 -26.21
N GLY A 359 7.96 -5.76 -25.84
CA GLY A 359 8.51 -4.59 -26.54
C GLY A 359 9.88 -4.13 -26.04
N LEU A 360 10.11 -4.18 -24.72
CA LEU A 360 11.30 -3.63 -24.07
C LEU A 360 12.12 -4.66 -23.29
N GLY A 361 11.63 -5.90 -23.13
CA GLY A 361 12.27 -6.94 -22.32
C GLY A 361 12.20 -6.67 -20.81
N LEU A 362 11.23 -5.85 -20.36
CA LEU A 362 11.10 -5.45 -18.96
C LEU A 362 10.04 -6.29 -18.25
N GLU A 363 10.38 -6.84 -17.09
CA GLU A 363 9.64 -7.88 -16.41
C GLU A 363 8.19 -7.43 -16.10
N PRO A 364 7.18 -8.27 -16.36
CA PRO A 364 5.77 -7.89 -16.15
C PRO A 364 5.46 -7.44 -14.72
N GLN A 365 6.20 -7.92 -13.72
CA GLN A 365 6.05 -7.59 -12.30
C GLN A 365 6.22 -6.10 -11.97
N HIS A 366 6.92 -5.34 -12.83
CA HIS A 366 7.08 -3.90 -12.65
C HIS A 366 5.79 -3.10 -12.89
N VAL A 367 4.80 -3.71 -13.55
CA VAL A 367 3.51 -3.09 -13.85
C VAL A 367 2.34 -3.91 -13.30
N LEU A 368 2.40 -5.23 -13.38
CA LEU A 368 1.39 -6.15 -12.87
C LEU A 368 1.58 -6.41 -11.37
N GLY A 369 0.53 -6.91 -10.71
CA GLY A 369 0.55 -7.15 -9.27
C GLY A 369 0.77 -5.88 -8.42
N VAL A 370 1.48 -6.03 -7.30
CA VAL A 370 1.69 -4.96 -6.31
C VAL A 370 2.85 -4.03 -6.71
N SER A 371 3.94 -4.60 -7.23
CA SER A 371 5.16 -3.90 -7.71
C SER A 371 6.02 -3.21 -6.65
N GLU A 372 5.93 -3.62 -5.37
CA GLU A 372 6.85 -3.16 -4.29
C GLU A 372 8.32 -3.50 -4.60
N GLU A 373 8.57 -4.66 -5.21
CA GLU A 373 9.89 -5.13 -5.64
C GLU A 373 10.60 -4.12 -6.55
N THR A 374 9.84 -3.41 -7.39
CA THR A 374 10.43 -2.38 -8.28
C THR A 374 10.98 -1.21 -7.47
N ILE A 375 10.26 -0.80 -6.42
CA ILE A 375 10.70 0.28 -5.53
C ILE A 375 11.98 -0.16 -4.81
N ILE A 376 12.02 -1.42 -4.35
CA ILE A 376 13.19 -2.01 -3.69
C ILE A 376 14.40 -2.06 -4.64
N GLN A 377 14.24 -2.60 -5.85
CA GLN A 377 15.31 -2.71 -6.84
C GLN A 377 15.86 -1.34 -7.25
N VAL A 378 14.99 -0.37 -7.53
CA VAL A 378 15.39 1.00 -7.87
C VAL A 378 16.11 1.68 -6.71
N MET A 379 15.64 1.48 -5.47
CA MET A 379 16.26 2.03 -4.28
C MET A 379 17.64 1.41 -3.99
N ALA A 380 17.78 0.09 -4.21
CA ALA A 380 19.03 -0.64 -4.06
C ALA A 380 20.02 -0.36 -5.21
N GLY A 381 19.52 0.09 -6.37
CA GLY A 381 20.30 0.22 -7.60
C GLY A 381 20.62 -1.12 -8.26
N GLU A 382 19.79 -2.12 -7.97
CA GLU A 382 19.90 -3.53 -8.38
C GLU A 382 18.76 -3.90 -9.35
N GLY A 383 18.76 -5.13 -9.87
CA GLY A 383 17.79 -5.62 -10.83
C GLY A 383 18.08 -5.21 -12.27
N ASN A 384 17.03 -5.16 -13.11
CA ASN A 384 17.15 -4.89 -14.54
C ASN A 384 17.85 -3.53 -14.80
N PRO A 385 18.93 -3.48 -15.60
CA PRO A 385 19.65 -2.23 -15.92
C PRO A 385 18.77 -1.12 -16.49
N LEU A 386 17.67 -1.49 -17.16
CA LEU A 386 16.68 -0.56 -17.70
C LEU A 386 16.03 0.31 -16.61
N LEU A 387 15.98 -0.15 -15.36
CA LEU A 387 15.48 0.62 -14.21
C LEU A 387 16.38 1.81 -13.83
N LYS A 388 17.58 1.93 -14.40
CA LYS A 388 18.45 3.11 -14.24
C LYS A 388 18.18 4.19 -15.28
N VAL A 389 17.32 3.92 -16.26
CA VAL A 389 17.05 4.82 -17.38
C VAL A 389 15.85 5.71 -17.07
N TRP A 390 16.05 7.02 -17.06
CA TRP A 390 15.03 8.00 -16.62
C TRP A 390 13.69 7.89 -17.37
N TRP A 391 13.71 7.72 -18.70
CA TRP A 391 12.48 7.66 -19.49
C TRP A 391 11.73 6.34 -19.31
N ILE A 392 12.44 5.25 -18.97
CA ILE A 392 11.83 3.96 -18.63
C ILE A 392 11.08 4.06 -17.31
N LEU A 393 11.65 4.76 -16.32
CA LEU A 393 10.96 5.03 -15.06
C LEU A 393 9.69 5.87 -15.26
N LEU A 394 9.73 6.89 -16.12
CA LEU A 394 8.52 7.66 -16.49
C LEU A 394 7.48 6.80 -17.23
N LEU A 395 7.92 5.93 -18.13
CA LEU A 395 7.04 4.98 -18.81
C LEU A 395 6.37 4.04 -17.80
N LEU A 396 7.11 3.51 -16.82
CA LEU A 396 6.59 2.66 -15.76
C LEU A 396 5.55 3.38 -14.90
N VAL A 397 5.78 4.66 -14.59
CA VAL A 397 4.80 5.49 -13.88
C VAL A 397 3.49 5.55 -14.68
N VAL A 398 3.54 5.87 -15.97
CA VAL A 398 2.34 5.92 -16.80
C VAL A 398 1.68 4.55 -16.91
N ALA A 399 2.45 3.51 -17.22
CA ALA A 399 1.97 2.15 -17.37
C ALA A 399 1.27 1.63 -16.11
N LYS A 400 1.87 1.83 -14.93
CA LYS A 400 1.30 1.42 -13.64
C LYS A 400 0.00 2.16 -13.33
N ALA A 401 -0.06 3.46 -13.63
CA ALA A 401 -1.28 4.25 -13.44
C ALA A 401 -2.44 3.72 -14.30
N PHE A 402 -2.20 3.42 -15.58
CA PHE A 402 -3.21 2.84 -16.47
C PHE A 402 -3.59 1.42 -16.08
N ALA A 403 -2.62 0.53 -15.82
CA ALA A 403 -2.86 -0.86 -15.43
C ALA A 403 -3.69 -0.96 -14.14
N THR A 404 -3.37 -0.13 -13.13
CA THR A 404 -4.14 -0.06 -11.89
C THR A 404 -5.53 0.51 -12.15
N GLY A 405 -5.64 1.55 -12.97
CA GLY A 405 -6.92 2.16 -13.34
C GLY A 405 -7.86 1.20 -14.04
N PHE A 406 -7.38 0.44 -15.03
CA PHE A 406 -8.16 -0.61 -15.69
C PHE A 406 -8.58 -1.70 -14.71
N THR A 407 -7.68 -2.14 -13.83
CA THR A 407 -7.99 -3.18 -12.83
C THR A 407 -9.10 -2.75 -11.87
N LEU A 408 -9.00 -1.54 -11.30
CA LEU A 408 -9.98 -1.02 -10.34
C LEU A 408 -11.30 -0.62 -10.99
N MET A 409 -11.25 0.15 -12.08
CA MET A 409 -12.45 0.70 -12.71
C MET A 409 -13.27 -0.35 -13.47
N ALA A 410 -12.68 -1.52 -13.73
CA ALA A 410 -13.35 -2.71 -14.25
C ALA A 410 -14.07 -3.56 -13.21
N GLY A 411 -14.02 -3.22 -11.92
CA GLY A 411 -14.66 -3.98 -10.84
C GLY A 411 -13.72 -4.89 -10.04
N GLY A 412 -12.40 -4.74 -10.19
CA GLY A 412 -11.43 -5.39 -9.31
C GLY A 412 -11.50 -4.86 -7.88
N SER A 413 -11.20 -5.71 -6.90
CA SER A 413 -10.96 -5.31 -5.50
C SER A 413 -9.48 -5.17 -5.28
N ALA A 414 -8.97 -3.94 -5.30
CA ALA A 414 -7.57 -3.63 -5.02
C ALA A 414 -7.48 -2.19 -4.48
N GLY A 415 -6.32 -1.83 -3.96
CA GLY A 415 -6.01 -0.50 -3.46
C GLY A 415 -5.24 0.33 -4.47
N ALA A 416 -5.44 1.64 -4.40
CA ALA A 416 -4.61 2.62 -5.12
C ALA A 416 -3.43 3.13 -4.27
N LEU A 417 -3.31 2.68 -3.02
CA LEU A 417 -2.32 3.16 -2.06
C LEU A 417 -0.88 2.83 -2.50
N VAL A 418 -0.53 1.55 -2.63
CA VAL A 418 0.80 1.15 -3.14
C VAL A 418 1.07 1.62 -4.57
N PRO A 419 0.12 1.56 -5.52
CA PRO A 419 0.31 2.19 -6.83
C PRO A 419 0.63 3.68 -6.73
N ALA A 420 0.02 4.45 -5.82
CA ALA A 420 0.40 5.85 -5.62
C ALA A 420 1.82 5.99 -5.06
N MET A 421 2.18 5.18 -4.05
CA MET A 421 3.54 5.11 -3.52
C MET A 421 4.58 4.79 -4.61
N PHE A 422 4.27 3.82 -5.49
CA PHE A 422 5.08 3.48 -6.66
C PHE A 422 5.22 4.68 -7.58
N LEU A 423 4.13 5.36 -7.93
CA LEU A 423 4.16 6.51 -8.81
C LEU A 423 5.03 7.64 -8.23
N GLY A 424 4.92 7.92 -6.94
CA GLY A 424 5.78 8.88 -6.25
C GLY A 424 7.25 8.47 -6.21
N GLY A 425 7.53 7.26 -5.73
CA GLY A 425 8.90 6.77 -5.55
C GLY A 425 9.65 6.62 -6.88
N ILE A 426 9.00 6.03 -7.89
CA ILE A 426 9.58 5.86 -9.23
C ILE A 426 9.71 7.19 -9.96
N SER A 427 8.78 8.15 -9.78
CA SER A 427 8.98 9.52 -10.28
C SER A 427 10.18 10.20 -9.63
N GLY A 428 10.36 10.03 -8.31
CA GLY A 428 11.54 10.51 -7.59
C GLY A 428 12.84 9.94 -8.15
N ALA A 429 12.89 8.63 -8.39
CA ALA A 429 14.03 7.98 -9.05
C ALA A 429 14.24 8.47 -10.49
N GLY A 430 13.18 8.67 -11.27
CA GLY A 430 13.26 9.20 -12.63
C GLY A 430 13.92 10.58 -12.66
N ILE A 431 13.58 11.45 -11.71
CA ILE A 431 14.19 12.78 -11.57
C ILE A 431 15.66 12.66 -11.15
N TYR A 432 15.96 11.78 -10.19
CA TYR A 432 17.33 11.50 -9.79
C TYR A 432 18.20 11.12 -11.00
N GLN A 433 17.73 10.16 -11.82
CA GLN A 433 18.44 9.73 -13.03
C GLN A 433 18.53 10.86 -14.07
N THR A 434 17.49 11.69 -14.21
CA THR A 434 17.52 12.85 -15.11
C THR A 434 18.59 13.86 -14.69
N LEU A 435 18.69 14.17 -13.39
CA LEU A 435 19.69 15.09 -12.86
C LEU A 435 21.12 14.57 -13.04
N LEU A 436 21.33 13.25 -12.89
CA LEU A 436 22.63 12.62 -13.17
C LEU A 436 23.02 12.78 -14.64
N VAL A 437 22.10 12.51 -15.58
CA VAL A 437 22.36 12.65 -17.01
C VAL A 437 22.65 14.11 -17.40
N LEU A 438 22.05 15.08 -16.71
CA LEU A 438 22.31 16.51 -16.90
C LEU A 438 23.62 16.99 -16.26
N GLY A 439 24.36 16.11 -15.57
CA GLY A 439 25.61 16.46 -14.89
C GLY A 439 25.43 17.31 -13.63
N TYR A 440 24.23 17.32 -13.04
CA TYR A 440 23.97 18.05 -11.81
C TYR A 440 24.62 17.31 -10.62
N PRO A 441 25.44 17.98 -9.78
CA PRO A 441 26.18 17.31 -8.70
C PRO A 441 25.22 16.91 -7.58
N LEU A 442 24.91 15.63 -7.48
CA LEU A 442 24.04 15.05 -6.45
C LEU A 442 24.87 14.48 -5.30
N GLU A 443 24.59 14.94 -4.08
CA GLU A 443 25.18 14.38 -2.84
C GLU A 443 24.31 13.24 -2.28
N ALA A 444 23.00 13.34 -2.48
CA ALA A 444 22.04 12.35 -2.01
C ALA A 444 22.04 11.10 -2.89
N ASN A 445 21.82 9.94 -2.25
CA ASN A 445 21.53 8.68 -2.94
C ASN A 445 20.06 8.65 -3.45
N VAL A 446 19.80 7.90 -4.52
CA VAL A 446 18.47 7.64 -5.12
C VAL A 446 17.42 7.27 -4.08
N ALA A 447 17.80 6.54 -3.03
CA ALA A 447 16.90 6.14 -1.95
C ALA A 447 16.18 7.32 -1.29
N VAL A 448 16.85 8.47 -1.11
CA VAL A 448 16.19 9.65 -0.50
C VAL A 448 15.14 10.24 -1.42
N PHE A 449 15.38 10.22 -2.73
CA PHE A 449 14.45 10.71 -3.74
C PHE A 449 13.23 9.78 -3.83
N VAL A 450 13.46 8.47 -3.80
CA VAL A 450 12.40 7.44 -3.78
C VAL A 450 11.55 7.56 -2.53
N VAL A 451 12.15 7.57 -1.35
CA VAL A 451 11.43 7.62 -0.06
C VAL A 451 10.63 8.90 0.08
N ALA A 452 11.22 10.05 -0.28
CA ALA A 452 10.50 11.32 -0.25
C ALA A 452 9.34 11.37 -1.26
N GLY A 453 9.56 10.91 -2.49
CA GLY A 453 8.53 10.87 -3.53
C GLY A 453 7.37 9.95 -3.14
N LEU A 454 7.69 8.79 -2.59
CA LEU A 454 6.74 7.82 -2.06
C LEU A 454 5.91 8.41 -0.90
N ALA A 455 6.56 9.03 0.08
CA ALA A 455 5.89 9.63 1.24
C ALA A 455 4.97 10.79 0.82
N SER A 456 5.46 11.65 -0.07
CA SER A 456 4.68 12.73 -0.69
C SER A 456 3.45 12.18 -1.42
N ALA A 457 3.61 11.17 -2.26
CA ALA A 457 2.50 10.55 -2.99
C ALA A 457 1.42 9.97 -2.07
N LEU A 458 1.83 9.29 -0.99
CA LEU A 458 0.92 8.75 0.01
C LEU A 458 0.07 9.86 0.64
N VAL A 459 0.71 10.98 1.03
CA VAL A 459 0.00 12.15 1.58
C VAL A 459 -0.92 12.80 0.55
N ALA A 460 -0.49 12.93 -0.70
CA ALA A 460 -1.29 13.52 -1.77
C ALA A 460 -2.62 12.77 -1.98
N VAL A 461 -2.58 11.44 -1.98
CA VAL A 461 -3.75 10.60 -2.21
C VAL A 461 -4.61 10.45 -0.96
N VAL A 462 -4.01 10.03 0.17
CA VAL A 462 -4.74 9.57 1.34
C VAL A 462 -4.94 10.65 2.40
N GLN A 463 -4.13 11.72 2.39
CA GLN A 463 -4.20 12.84 3.36
C GLN A 463 -3.90 12.44 4.82
N VAL A 464 -2.93 11.54 5.01
CA VAL A 464 -2.49 11.04 6.33
C VAL A 464 -1.00 11.37 6.58
N PRO A 465 -0.66 12.65 6.82
CA PRO A 465 0.74 13.07 6.94
C PRO A 465 1.48 12.46 8.12
N LEU A 466 0.86 12.30 9.29
CA LEU A 466 1.53 11.72 10.46
C LEU A 466 1.80 10.23 10.28
N ALA A 467 0.84 9.50 9.72
CA ALA A 467 1.00 8.10 9.36
C ALA A 467 2.08 7.91 8.29
N ALA A 468 2.15 8.79 7.28
CA ALA A 468 3.19 8.73 6.26
C ALA A 468 4.60 8.98 6.82
N ILE A 469 4.74 9.92 7.77
CA ILE A 469 6.02 10.16 8.48
C ILE A 469 6.41 8.94 9.31
N ALA A 470 5.47 8.40 10.09
CA ALA A 470 5.69 7.20 10.89
C ALA A 470 6.07 5.99 10.02
N PHE A 471 5.38 5.83 8.88
CA PHE A 471 5.68 4.79 7.89
C PHE A 471 7.12 4.88 7.43
N VAL A 472 7.59 6.07 7.06
CA VAL A 472 8.98 6.24 6.64
C VAL A 472 9.95 5.86 7.74
N MET A 473 9.70 6.30 8.98
CA MET A 473 10.59 6.06 10.11
C MET A 473 10.62 4.59 10.55
N GLU A 474 9.49 3.89 10.56
CA GLU A 474 9.41 2.47 10.95
C GLU A 474 9.94 1.55 9.85
N VAL A 475 9.65 1.86 8.58
CA VAL A 475 9.93 0.94 7.47
C VAL A 475 11.28 1.21 6.81
N PHE A 476 11.67 2.47 6.63
CA PHE A 476 12.96 2.83 6.04
C PHE A 476 14.00 3.25 7.09
N GLY A 477 13.57 3.49 8.32
CA GLY A 477 14.44 3.90 9.42
C GLY A 477 14.44 5.40 9.67
N ALA A 478 14.73 5.75 10.93
CA ALA A 478 14.66 7.12 11.43
C ALA A 478 15.54 8.13 10.67
N ALA A 479 16.61 7.68 10.01
CA ALA A 479 17.48 8.53 9.20
C ALA A 479 16.74 9.16 8.01
N TYR A 480 15.70 8.52 7.47
CA TYR A 480 14.88 9.08 6.38
C TYR A 480 13.74 9.98 6.88
N GLY A 481 13.53 10.06 8.19
CA GLY A 481 12.46 10.85 8.82
C GLY A 481 12.52 12.34 8.48
N PRO A 482 13.64 13.06 8.68
CA PRO A 482 13.72 14.49 8.42
C PRO A 482 13.31 14.93 7.00
N PRO A 483 13.85 14.36 5.90
CA PRO A 483 13.40 14.74 4.55
C PRO A 483 11.95 14.35 4.28
N ALA A 484 11.48 13.21 4.84
CA ALA A 484 10.09 12.80 4.70
C ALA A 484 9.11 13.75 5.41
N ILE A 485 9.46 14.27 6.59
CA ILE A 485 8.65 15.28 7.30
C ILE A 485 8.43 16.50 6.40
N VAL A 486 9.50 17.03 5.80
CA VAL A 486 9.43 18.19 4.91
C VAL A 486 8.54 17.88 3.69
N ALA A 487 8.79 16.74 3.02
CA ALA A 487 8.01 16.31 1.86
C ALA A 487 6.52 16.15 2.19
N CYS A 488 6.19 15.46 3.28
CA CYS A 488 4.82 15.22 3.74
C CYS A 488 4.09 16.51 4.09
N VAL A 489 4.71 17.40 4.87
CA VAL A 489 4.09 18.66 5.30
C VAL A 489 3.83 19.57 4.11
N LEU A 490 4.81 19.76 3.23
CA LEU A 490 4.64 20.58 2.03
C LEU A 490 3.54 20.03 1.12
N THR A 491 3.56 18.71 0.90
CA THR A 491 2.55 18.03 0.08
C THR A 491 1.15 18.17 0.68
N TYR A 492 1.02 18.00 1.99
CA TYR A 492 -0.26 18.15 2.69
C TYR A 492 -0.83 19.56 2.54
N LEU A 493 -0.01 20.59 2.75
CA LEU A 493 -0.41 21.99 2.58
C LEU A 493 -0.84 22.29 1.14
N PHE A 494 -0.09 21.79 0.16
CA PHE A 494 -0.40 21.95 -1.26
C PHE A 494 -1.69 21.24 -1.67
N ALA A 495 -1.83 19.95 -1.32
CA ALA A 495 -2.98 19.13 -1.68
C ALA A 495 -4.28 19.65 -1.05
N ARG A 496 -4.23 20.15 0.19
CA ARG A 496 -5.38 20.76 0.86
C ARG A 496 -5.85 22.04 0.14
N ARG A 497 -4.92 22.82 -0.41
CA ARG A 497 -5.24 24.05 -1.17
C ARG A 497 -5.92 23.76 -2.51
N TRP A 498 -5.56 22.66 -3.18
CA TRP A 498 -6.23 22.23 -4.42
C TRP A 498 -7.60 21.59 -4.18
N LYS A 499 -7.76 20.82 -3.10
CA LYS A 499 -9.07 20.22 -2.74
C LYS A 499 -10.12 21.25 -2.27
N LEU A 500 -9.68 22.44 -1.82
CA LEU A 500 -10.57 23.59 -1.52
C LEU A 500 -11.44 24.04 -2.71
N TYR A 501 -11.16 23.58 -3.94
CA TYR A 501 -11.95 23.93 -5.12
C TYR A 501 -12.84 22.80 -5.66
N THR A 502 -12.86 21.59 -5.08
CA THR A 502 -13.59 20.48 -5.72
C THR A 502 -14.54 19.64 -4.89
N LEU A 503 -14.45 19.59 -3.55
CA LEU A 503 -15.42 18.81 -2.76
C LEU A 503 -15.63 19.42 -1.37
N GLU A 504 -16.50 20.44 -1.30
CA GLU A 504 -17.46 20.55 -0.19
C GLU A 504 -18.38 19.32 -0.22
N ALA A 505 -17.83 18.14 0.08
CA ALA A 505 -18.62 16.96 0.38
C ALA A 505 -18.77 16.92 1.90
N LYS A 506 -19.81 17.60 2.37
CA LYS A 506 -20.48 17.45 3.68
C LYS A 506 -19.65 16.73 4.75
N THR A 507 -18.83 17.48 5.45
CA THR A 507 -18.59 17.19 6.87
C THR A 507 -19.83 17.65 7.65
N PRO A 508 -20.41 16.82 8.54
CA PRO A 508 -21.21 17.34 9.64
C PRO A 508 -20.37 18.25 10.56
#